data_AF-A0A7S3X9E4-F1
#
_entry.id   AF-A0A7S3X9E4-F1
#
_cell.length_a   1.000
_cell.length_b   1.000
_cell.length_c   1.000
_cell.angle_alpha   90.00
_cell.angle_beta   90.00
_cell.angle_gamma   90.00
#
_symmetry.space_group_name_H-M   'P 1'
#
loop_
_entity.id
_entity.type
_entity.pdbx_description
1 polymer ?
#
loop_
_entity_poly.entity_id
_entity_poly.type
_entity_poly.pdbx_seq_one_letter_code
_entity_poly.pdbx_strand_id
1 'polypeptide(L)'
;LPEPILKILRVILPWAPEDLSMYPARNAEKGFEPMEIGIGWDYSSNIVNPTVCFCMLFFVSPYVWRMFAMMLGWTVFYYCFCRYQHLRFCKTCYYTTNRLDSMVNLMWGVPLSVVAAAWCSW
;
A
#
# COMPACT_ATOMS: atom_id res chain seq x y z
N LEU A 1 -33.28 4.68 -0.03
CA LEU A 1 -32.36 5.81 0.24
C LEU A 1 -32.65 6.90 -0.77
N PRO A 2 -32.68 8.19 -0.37
CA PRO A 2 -32.83 9.29 -1.30
C PRO A 2 -31.69 9.30 -2.34
N GLU A 3 -32.01 9.59 -3.60
CA GLU A 3 -31.07 9.64 -4.74
C GLU A 3 -29.71 10.32 -4.48
N PRO A 4 -29.62 11.46 -3.77
CA PRO A 4 -28.32 12.08 -3.48
C PRO A 4 -27.42 11.16 -2.63
N ILE A 5 -27.99 10.39 -1.71
CA ILE A 5 -27.21 9.46 -0.89
C ILE A 5 -26.73 8.27 -1.72
N LEU A 6 -27.53 7.82 -2.71
CA LEU A 6 -27.12 6.77 -3.65
C LEU A 6 -25.93 7.21 -4.52
N LYS A 7 -25.91 8.46 -4.98
CA LYS A 7 -24.75 9.02 -5.72
C LYS A 7 -23.49 9.02 -4.89
N ILE A 8 -23.58 9.42 -3.61
CA ILE A 8 -22.45 9.39 -2.68
C ILE A 8 -22.00 7.95 -2.42
N LEU A 9 -22.96 7.04 -2.21
CA LEU A 9 -22.68 5.63 -1.98
C LEU A 9 -21.93 5.00 -3.16
N ARG A 10 -22.22 5.36 -4.41
CA ARG A 10 -21.52 4.81 -5.59
C ARG A 10 -20.03 5.16 -5.65
N VAL A 11 -19.63 6.30 -5.09
CA VAL A 11 -18.21 6.68 -5.00
C VAL A 11 -17.46 5.79 -4.02
N ILE A 12 -18.15 5.36 -2.95
CA ILE A 12 -17.57 4.56 -1.86
C ILE A 12 -17.71 3.05 -2.13
N LEU A 13 -18.83 2.65 -2.73
CA LEU A 13 -19.23 1.29 -3.04
C LEU A 13 -19.44 1.17 -4.56
N PRO A 14 -18.42 0.73 -5.31
CA PRO A 14 -18.53 0.59 -6.76
C PRO A 14 -19.61 -0.44 -7.19
N TRP A 15 -20.08 -1.27 -6.26
CA TRP A 15 -21.09 -2.30 -6.47
C TRP A 15 -22.52 -1.88 -6.07
N ALA A 16 -22.76 -0.61 -5.77
CA ALA A 16 -24.10 -0.14 -5.41
C ALA A 16 -25.06 -0.28 -6.62
N PRO A 17 -26.26 -0.88 -6.45
CA PRO A 17 -27.20 -1.09 -7.54
C PRO A 17 -27.78 0.22 -8.07
N GLU A 18 -28.40 0.14 -9.25
CA GLU A 18 -28.98 1.30 -9.90
C GLU A 18 -30.22 1.82 -9.17
N ASP A 19 -31.03 0.91 -8.64
CA ASP A 19 -32.25 1.19 -7.88
C ASP A 19 -32.30 0.38 -6.57
N LEU A 20 -32.97 0.95 -5.55
CA LEU A 20 -33.20 0.28 -4.25
C LEU A 20 -34.42 -0.65 -4.24
N SER A 21 -35.22 -0.67 -5.31
CA SER A 21 -36.46 -1.45 -5.40
C SER A 21 -36.19 -2.95 -5.30
N MET A 22 -35.03 -3.41 -5.74
CA MET A 22 -34.57 -4.79 -5.58
C MET A 22 -33.05 -4.83 -5.45
N TYR A 23 -32.55 -4.99 -4.22
CA TYR A 23 -31.13 -5.21 -3.98
C TYR A 23 -30.83 -6.71 -4.16
N PRO A 24 -30.07 -7.14 -5.18
CA PRO A 24 -29.76 -8.55 -5.35
C PRO A 24 -28.97 -9.04 -4.14
N ALA A 25 -29.44 -10.09 -3.45
CA ALA A 25 -28.77 -10.61 -2.25
C ALA A 25 -27.27 -10.87 -2.48
N ARG A 26 -26.93 -11.35 -3.69
CA ARG A 26 -25.56 -11.57 -4.15
C ARG A 26 -24.68 -10.31 -4.17
N ASN A 27 -25.23 -9.13 -4.44
CA ASN A 27 -24.46 -7.88 -4.40
C ASN A 27 -24.16 -7.46 -2.96
N ALA A 28 -24.97 -7.90 -2.00
CA ALA A 28 -24.83 -7.50 -0.60
C ALA A 28 -23.72 -8.32 0.03
N GLU A 29 -23.70 -9.61 -0.31
CA GLU A 29 -22.62 -10.53 0.00
C GLU A 29 -21.27 -10.02 -0.54
N LYS A 30 -21.21 -9.50 -1.78
CA LYS A 30 -19.99 -8.88 -2.33
C LYS A 30 -19.49 -7.68 -1.54
N GLY A 31 -20.37 -6.90 -0.91
CA GLY A 31 -19.97 -5.78 -0.06
C GLY A 31 -19.30 -6.23 1.25
N PHE A 32 -19.55 -7.46 1.68
CA PHE A 32 -18.89 -8.10 2.82
C PHE A 32 -17.70 -8.96 2.40
N GLU A 33 -17.40 -9.09 1.10
CA GLU A 33 -16.23 -9.82 0.66
C GLU A 33 -14.96 -9.07 1.07
N PRO A 34 -13.97 -9.76 1.66
CA PRO A 34 -12.70 -9.17 2.01
C PRO A 34 -12.00 -8.61 0.76
N MET A 35 -11.46 -7.41 0.87
CA MET A 35 -10.82 -6.70 -0.24
C MET A 35 -9.59 -7.47 -0.74
N GLU A 36 -9.38 -7.42 -2.05
CA GLU A 36 -8.14 -7.94 -2.65
C GLU A 36 -6.93 -7.12 -2.17
N ILE A 37 -5.79 -7.78 -2.07
CA ILE A 37 -4.55 -7.11 -1.66
C ILE A 37 -4.14 -6.14 -2.77
N GLY A 38 -4.01 -4.86 -2.42
CA GLY A 38 -3.63 -3.77 -3.33
C GLY A 38 -2.15 -3.80 -3.70
N ILE A 39 -1.65 -4.92 -4.23
CA ILE A 39 -0.24 -5.18 -4.48
C ILE A 39 0.47 -4.05 -5.25
N GLY A 40 -0.19 -3.48 -6.26
CA GLY A 40 0.39 -2.39 -7.04
C GLY A 40 0.64 -1.12 -6.22
N TRP A 41 -0.25 -0.82 -5.27
CA TRP A 41 -0.11 0.33 -4.39
C TRP A 41 1.05 0.12 -3.40
N ASP A 42 1.07 -1.05 -2.75
CA ASP A 42 2.09 -1.38 -1.76
C ASP A 42 3.50 -1.40 -2.36
N TYR A 43 3.67 -1.99 -3.55
CA TYR A 43 4.97 -1.97 -4.25
C TYR A 43 5.35 -0.57 -4.73
N SER A 44 4.39 0.25 -5.17
CA SER A 44 4.68 1.64 -5.55
C SER A 44 5.18 2.43 -4.34
N SER A 45 4.55 2.30 -3.18
CA SER A 45 5.01 2.94 -1.93
C SER A 45 6.40 2.45 -1.53
N ASN A 46 6.69 1.16 -1.70
CA ASN A 46 8.02 0.63 -1.46
C ASN A 46 9.06 1.26 -2.40
N ILE A 47 8.78 1.50 -3.67
CA ILE A 47 9.78 2.11 -4.59
C ILE A 47 9.92 3.62 -4.35
N VAL A 48 8.80 4.34 -4.18
CA VAL A 48 8.78 5.80 -4.11
C VAL A 48 9.43 6.29 -2.82
N ASN A 49 9.12 5.67 -1.67
CA ASN A 49 9.59 6.16 -0.37
C ASN A 49 11.13 6.23 -0.28
N PRO A 50 11.91 5.16 -0.55
CA PRO A 50 13.36 5.22 -0.57
C PRO A 50 13.90 6.17 -1.62
N THR A 51 13.30 6.24 -2.81
CA THR A 51 13.75 7.16 -3.87
C THR A 51 13.68 8.61 -3.40
N VAL A 52 12.60 9.00 -2.72
CA VAL A 52 12.46 10.31 -2.09
C VAL A 52 13.49 10.49 -0.96
N CYS A 53 13.71 9.48 -0.14
CA CYS A 53 14.75 9.52 0.91
C CYS A 53 16.15 9.74 0.34
N PHE A 54 16.49 9.10 -0.78
CA PHE A 54 17.79 9.27 -1.43
C PHE A 54 18.00 10.68 -1.93
N CYS A 55 17.00 11.25 -2.58
CA CYS A 55 17.04 12.66 -2.99
C CYS A 55 17.22 13.59 -1.77
N MET A 56 16.64 13.27 -0.62
CA MET A 56 16.79 14.11 0.59
C MET A 56 18.14 13.92 1.30
N LEU A 57 18.72 12.71 1.28
CA LEU A 57 19.99 12.34 1.91
C LEU A 57 21.19 13.13 1.36
N PHE A 58 21.30 13.21 0.04
CA PHE A 58 22.46 13.83 -0.61
C PHE A 58 22.34 15.35 -0.75
N PHE A 59 21.12 15.89 -0.74
CA PHE A 59 20.91 17.29 -1.15
C PHE A 59 20.40 18.24 -0.05
N VAL A 60 19.81 17.77 1.07
CA VAL A 60 18.85 18.64 1.79
C VAL A 60 19.09 18.95 3.27
N SER A 61 19.77 18.15 4.12
CA SER A 61 19.68 18.49 5.57
C SER A 61 20.76 18.00 6.53
N PRO A 62 21.16 18.81 7.55
CA PRO A 62 21.92 18.34 8.71
C PRO A 62 21.09 17.52 9.72
N TYR A 63 19.77 17.36 9.52
CA TYR A 63 18.87 16.66 10.46
C TYR A 63 18.48 15.24 10.01
N VAL A 64 19.26 14.63 9.12
CA VAL A 64 18.94 13.36 8.46
C VAL A 64 18.60 12.23 9.45
N TRP A 65 19.33 12.13 10.57
CA TRP A 65 19.06 11.12 11.61
C TRP A 65 17.60 11.12 12.09
N ARG A 66 17.00 12.31 12.29
CA ARG A 66 15.61 12.42 12.77
C ARG A 66 14.61 11.91 11.74
N MET A 67 14.85 12.20 10.45
CA MET A 67 14.05 11.71 9.34
C MET A 67 14.11 10.18 9.27
N PHE A 68 15.30 9.59 9.35
CA PHE A 68 15.46 8.14 9.37
C PHE A 68 14.76 7.48 10.55
N ALA A 69 14.87 8.06 11.75
CA ALA A 69 14.20 7.52 12.93
C ALA A 69 12.67 7.53 12.77
N MET A 70 12.08 8.62 12.25
CA MET A 70 10.64 8.67 11.98
C MET A 70 10.22 7.69 10.90
N MET A 71 11.01 7.52 9.85
CA MET A 71 10.73 6.55 8.79
C MET A 71 10.84 5.11 9.25
N LEU A 72 11.80 4.80 10.11
CA LEU A 72 11.88 3.49 10.76
C LEU A 72 10.62 3.23 11.58
N GLY A 73 10.20 4.23 12.38
CA GLY A 73 8.95 4.15 13.15
C GLY A 73 7.72 3.92 12.26
N TRP A 74 7.61 4.67 11.17
CA TRP A 74 6.55 4.49 10.17
C TRP A 74 6.58 3.10 9.54
N THR A 75 7.76 2.59 9.19
CA THR A 75 7.92 1.27 8.57
C THR A 75 7.50 0.15 9.53
N VAL A 76 7.87 0.25 10.81
CA VAL A 76 7.44 -0.72 11.84
C VAL A 76 5.93 -0.68 12.03
N PHE A 77 5.35 0.52 12.16
CA PHE A 77 3.91 0.70 12.26
C PHE A 77 3.18 0.10 11.05
N TYR A 78 3.64 0.44 9.84
CA TYR A 78 3.04 -0.02 8.59
C TYR A 78 3.17 -1.55 8.44
N TYR A 79 4.30 -2.14 8.81
CA TYR A 79 4.46 -3.60 8.85
C TYR A 79 3.42 -4.27 9.76
N CYS A 80 3.26 -3.77 10.99
CA CYS A 80 2.25 -4.27 11.92
C CYS A 80 0.83 -4.10 11.38
N PHE A 81 0.55 -2.95 10.76
CA PHE A 81 -0.74 -2.63 10.15
C PHE A 81 -1.06 -3.57 8.98
N CYS A 82 -0.14 -3.75 8.04
CA CYS A 82 -0.27 -4.69 6.93
C CYS A 82 -0.46 -6.12 7.45
N ARG A 83 0.30 -6.54 8.48
CA ARG A 83 0.13 -7.87 9.08
C ARG A 83 -1.27 -8.05 9.67
N TYR A 84 -1.79 -7.02 10.34
CA TYR A 84 -3.15 -7.02 10.87
C TYR A 84 -4.19 -7.10 9.74
N GLN A 85 -4.03 -6.29 8.67
CA GLN A 85 -4.93 -6.31 7.52
C GLN A 85 -4.93 -7.66 6.80
N HIS A 86 -3.76 -8.23 6.54
CA HIS A 86 -3.63 -9.55 5.91
C HIS A 86 -4.32 -10.67 6.69
N LEU A 87 -4.31 -10.60 8.04
CA LEU A 87 -4.93 -11.62 8.89
C LEU A 87 -6.46 -11.48 9.02
N ARG A 88 -7.00 -10.27 8.86
CA ARG A 88 -8.41 -9.98 9.17
C ARG A 88 -9.28 -9.58 7.98
N PHE A 89 -8.71 -8.94 6.96
CA PHE A 89 -9.47 -8.24 5.93
C PHE A 89 -9.14 -8.67 4.50
N CYS A 90 -8.11 -9.49 4.28
CA CYS A 90 -7.68 -9.87 2.95
C CYS A 90 -8.05 -11.32 2.61
N LYS A 91 -8.58 -11.52 1.40
CA LYS A 91 -8.75 -12.85 0.83
C LYS A 91 -7.41 -13.37 0.30
N THR A 92 -7.17 -14.68 0.40
CA THR A 92 -6.01 -15.31 -0.25
C THR A 92 -6.17 -15.19 -1.78
N CYS A 93 -5.33 -14.39 -2.41
CA CYS A 93 -5.25 -14.28 -3.86
C CYS A 93 -4.17 -15.26 -4.36
N TYR A 94 -4.53 -16.15 -5.28
CA TYR A 94 -3.57 -17.07 -5.90
C TYR A 94 -2.88 -16.37 -7.06
N TYR A 95 -1.69 -15.82 -6.81
CA TYR A 95 -0.80 -15.38 -7.89
C TYR A 95 -0.11 -16.61 -8.47
N THR A 96 -0.12 -16.72 -9.79
CA THR A 96 0.41 -17.88 -10.51
C THR A 96 1.93 -17.95 -10.50
N THR A 97 2.65 -16.85 -10.25
CA THR A 97 4.12 -16.80 -10.31
C THR A 97 4.73 -15.83 -9.28
N ASN A 98 5.96 -16.14 -8.83
CA ASN A 98 6.76 -15.29 -7.92
C ASN A 98 7.66 -14.29 -8.67
N ARG A 99 7.40 -14.03 -9.96
CA ARG A 99 8.26 -13.17 -10.79
C ARG A 99 8.31 -11.74 -10.27
N LEU A 100 7.16 -11.20 -9.88
CA LEU A 100 7.05 -9.83 -9.37
C LEU A 100 7.87 -9.67 -8.08
N ASP A 101 7.75 -10.63 -7.16
CA ASP A 101 8.47 -10.60 -5.89
C ASP A 101 9.99 -10.71 -6.08
N SER A 102 10.43 -11.53 -7.04
CA SER A 102 11.84 -11.63 -7.42
C SER A 102 12.38 -10.32 -8.01
N MET A 103 11.60 -9.67 -8.88
CA MET A 103 11.98 -8.38 -9.48
C MET A 103 12.04 -7.27 -8.43
N VAL A 104 11.09 -7.25 -7.50
CA VAL A 104 11.07 -6.26 -6.41
C VAL A 104 12.28 -6.43 -5.50
N ASN A 105 12.61 -7.66 -5.12
CA ASN A 105 13.80 -7.94 -4.31
C ASN A 105 15.10 -7.49 -5.03
N LEU A 106 15.19 -7.69 -6.34
CA LEU A 106 16.32 -7.20 -7.14
C LEU A 106 16.37 -5.66 -7.15
N MET A 107 15.22 -5.01 -7.39
CA MET A 107 15.14 -3.54 -7.36
C MET A 107 15.48 -2.96 -5.98
N TRP A 108 15.20 -3.70 -4.91
CA TRP A 108 15.54 -3.31 -3.54
C TRP A 108 17.04 -3.24 -3.25
N GLY A 109 17.85 -3.93 -4.06
CA GLY A 109 19.30 -3.79 -4.03
C GLY A 109 19.77 -2.37 -4.33
N VAL A 110 19.06 -1.63 -5.19
CA VAL A 110 19.42 -0.24 -5.54
C VAL A 110 19.32 0.67 -4.31
N PRO A 111 18.17 0.76 -3.61
CA PRO A 111 18.07 1.48 -2.36
C PRO A 111 19.15 1.13 -1.32
N LEU A 112 19.39 -0.17 -1.10
CA LEU A 112 20.39 -0.63 -0.14
C LEU A 112 21.81 -0.19 -0.51
N SER A 113 22.16 -0.28 -1.79
CA SER A 113 23.48 0.15 -2.28
C SER A 113 23.71 1.65 -2.08
N VAL A 114 22.67 2.46 -2.21
CA VAL A 114 22.75 3.92 -2.01
C VAL A 114 22.92 4.26 -0.53
N VAL A 115 22.20 3.59 0.38
CA VAL A 115 22.44 3.75 1.83
C VAL A 115 23.86 3.35 2.21
N ALA A 116 24.37 2.24 1.65
CA ALA A 116 25.74 1.80 1.89
C ALA A 116 26.78 2.83 1.39
N ALA A 117 26.57 3.39 0.20
CA ALA A 117 27.42 4.46 -0.33
C ALA A 117 27.36 5.74 0.52
N ALA A 118 26.16 6.12 0.99
CA ALA A 118 25.99 7.26 1.89
C ALA A 118 26.72 7.04 3.22
N TRP A 119 26.64 5.83 3.78
CA TRP A 119 27.40 5.44 4.98
C TRP A 119 28.91 5.54 4.78
N CYS A 120 29.43 5.12 3.62
CA CYS A 120 30.86 5.27 3.32
C CYS A 120 31.29 6.73 3.11
N SER A 121 30.36 7.63 2.80
CA SER A 121 30.66 9.04 2.53
C SER A 121 30.64 9.94 3.77
N TRP A 122 30.04 9.48 4.86
CA TRP A 122 29.89 10.20 6.13
C TRP A 122 30.89 9.70 7.17
#